data_AF-A0A7W4EA74-F1
#
_entry.id   AF-A0A7W4EA74-F1
#
_cell.length_a   1.000
_cell.length_b   1.000
_cell.length_c   1.000
_cell.angle_alpha   90.00
_cell.angle_beta   90.00
_cell.angle_gamma   90.00
#
_symmetry.space_group_name_H-M   'P 1'
#
loop_
_entity.id
_entity.type
_entity.pdbx_description
1 polymer ?
#
loop_
_entity_poly.entity_id
_entity_poly.type
_entity_poly.pdbx_seq_one_letter_code
_entity_poly.pdbx_strand_id
1 'polypeptide(L)' 'MADKQIAGSPHYFRLVSVPFGAITSGHKTIESRLYDKKRQAIQLGDTIIFVHKDNPRRTVLRE' A
#
# COMPACT_ATOMS: atom_id res chain seq x y z
N MET A 1 -7.53 15.74 -25.26
CA MET A 1 -7.96 14.40 -25.73
C MET A 1 -7.06 13.38 -25.03
N ALA A 2 -7.61 12.74 -24.00
CA ALA A 2 -7.07 11.67 -23.17
C ALA A 2 -5.67 11.87 -22.56
N ASP A 3 -5.62 12.49 -21.38
CA ASP A 3 -4.59 12.18 -20.38
C ASP A 3 -4.75 10.70 -20.02
N LYS A 4 -3.95 9.85 -20.67
CA LYS A 4 -3.82 8.45 -20.29
C LYS A 4 -3.00 8.42 -19.02
N GLN A 5 -3.70 8.49 -17.89
CA GLN A 5 -3.14 8.26 -16.56
C GLN A 5 -2.46 6.88 -16.58
N ILE A 6 -1.13 6.86 -16.69
CA ILE A 6 -0.35 5.64 -16.47
C ILE A 6 -0.33 5.47 -14.96
N ALA A 7 -1.38 4.85 -14.41
CA ALA A 7 -1.33 4.37 -13.04
C ALA A 7 -0.10 3.46 -12.93
N GLY A 8 0.87 3.85 -12.09
CA GLY A 8 2.05 3.06 -11.82
C GLY A 8 1.68 1.65 -11.34
N SER A 9 2.59 0.69 -11.47
CA SER A 9 2.34 -0.65 -10.92
C SER A 9 2.11 -0.56 -9.41
N PRO A 10 1.08 -1.24 -8.86
CA PRO A 10 0.74 -1.11 -7.45
C PRO A 10 1.86 -1.61 -6.54
N HIS A 11 2.06 -0.93 -5.41
CA HIS A 11 3.08 -1.30 -4.42
C HIS A 11 2.51 -2.23 -3.37
N TYR A 12 3.14 -3.40 -3.18
CA TYR A 12 2.66 -4.41 -2.23
C TYR A 12 3.39 -4.34 -0.88
N PHE A 13 2.60 -4.31 0.20
CA PHE A 13 3.08 -4.23 1.58
C PHE A 13 2.52 -5.39 2.38
N ARG A 14 3.38 -6.32 2.80
CA ARG A 14 2.99 -7.41 3.70
C ARG A 14 3.02 -6.92 5.15
N LEU A 15 1.91 -7.11 5.86
CA LEU A 15 1.70 -6.66 7.23
C LEU A 15 1.28 -7.81 8.13
N VAL A 16 1.77 -7.82 9.37
CA VAL A 16 1.24 -8.68 10.44
C VAL A 16 -0.14 -8.17 10.89
N SER A 17 -0.85 -8.99 11.67
CA SER A 17 -2.29 -8.79 11.97
C SER A 17 -2.63 -7.41 12.55
N VAL A 18 -1.84 -6.91 13.49
CA VAL A 18 -2.12 -5.62 14.19
C VAL A 18 -2.11 -4.42 13.23
N PRO A 19 -1.02 -4.11 12.49
CA PRO A 19 -1.03 -3.00 11.53
C PRO A 19 -2.01 -3.22 10.38
N PHE A 20 -2.24 -4.46 9.92
CA PHE A 20 -3.26 -4.74 8.91
C PHE A 20 -4.67 -4.39 9.42
N GLY A 21 -5.00 -4.78 10.66
CA GLY A 21 -6.24 -4.43 11.35
C GLY A 21 -6.42 -2.92 11.49
N ALA A 22 -5.36 -2.19 11.84
CA ALA A 22 -5.40 -0.74 11.97
C ALA A 22 -5.66 -0.02 10.63
N ILE A 23 -5.13 -0.53 9.51
CA ILE A 23 -5.40 0.03 8.17
C ILE A 23 -6.81 -0.32 7.70
N THR A 24 -7.25 -1.56 7.91
CA THR A 24 -8.60 -1.99 7.50
C THR A 24 -9.70 -1.25 8.25
N SER A 25 -9.48 -0.94 9.54
CA SER A 25 -10.39 -0.12 10.35
C SER A 25 -10.31 1.39 10.06
N GLY A 26 -9.31 1.86 9.32
CA GLY A 26 -9.11 3.29 9.02
C GLY A 26 -8.46 4.09 10.16
N HIS A 27 -8.15 3.47 11.30
CA HIS A 27 -7.44 4.13 12.40
C HIS A 27 -5.99 4.50 12.04
N LYS A 28 -5.36 3.73 11.15
CA LYS A 28 -4.01 3.99 10.67
C LYS A 28 -4.07 4.58 9.26
N THR A 29 -3.67 5.84 9.15
CA THR A 29 -3.63 6.60 7.89
C THR A 29 -2.20 6.86 7.40
N ILE A 30 -1.18 6.59 8.22
CA ILE A 30 0.24 6.80 7.89
C ILE A 30 1.01 5.48 8.03
N GLU A 31 1.74 5.07 6.99
CA GLU A 31 2.64 3.92 6.98
C GLU A 31 4.09 4.36 6.76
N SER A 32 4.90 4.36 7.83
CA SER A 32 6.32 4.69 7.75
C SER A 32 7.18 3.48 7.35
N ARG A 33 8.22 3.70 6.54
CA ARG A 33 9.18 2.67 6.09
C ARG A 33 10.58 3.27 5.95
N LEU A 34 11.60 2.40 5.92
CA LEU A 34 12.95 2.79 5.56
C LEU A 34 12.97 3.41 4.15
N TYR A 35 13.78 4.45 3.97
CA TYR A 35 13.96 5.14 2.70
C TYR A 35 14.92 4.40 1.77
N ASP A 36 14.63 3.12 1.53
CA ASP A 36 15.39 2.25 0.61
C ASP A 36 14.99 2.50 -0.86
N LYS A 37 15.80 1.98 -1.81
CA LYS A 37 15.56 2.16 -3.26
C LYS A 37 14.16 1.71 -3.73
N LYS A 38 13.57 0.71 -3.06
CA LYS A 38 12.23 0.22 -3.42
C LYS A 38 11.16 1.21 -2.96
N ARG A 39 11.32 1.83 -1.79
CA ARG A 39 10.39 2.83 -1.25
C ARG A 39 10.57 4.22 -1.85
N GLN A 40 11.78 4.54 -2.31
CA GLN A 40 12.07 5.74 -3.11
C GLN A 40 11.28 5.80 -4.43
N ALA A 41 10.85 4.65 -4.96
CA ALA A 41 10.06 4.58 -6.19
C ALA A 41 8.57 4.94 -6.01
N ILE A 42 8.09 5.09 -4.77
CA ILE A 42 6.69 5.43 -4.49
C ILE A 42 6.46 6.93 -4.73
N GLN A 43 5.46 7.26 -5.53
CA GLN A 43 5.06 8.64 -5.86
C GLN A 43 3.65 8.94 -5.33
N LEU A 44 3.31 10.23 -5.26
CA LEU A 44 1.94 10.64 -4.93
C LEU A 44 0.96 10.14 -6.00
N GLY A 45 -0.17 9.59 -5.55
CA GLY A 45 -1.17 8.97 -6.43
C GLY A 45 -0.90 7.51 -6.78
N ASP A 46 0.21 6.93 -6.31
CA ASP A 46 0.44 5.49 -6.45
C ASP A 46 -0.50 4.68 -5.55
N THR A 47 -1.01 3.57 -6.09
CA THR A 47 -1.81 2.63 -5.30
C THR A 47 -0.93 1.76 -4.42
N ILE A 48 -1.29 1.64 -3.14
CA ILE A 48 -0.67 0.69 -2.20
C ILE A 48 -1.65 -0.44 -1.87
N ILE A 49 -1.20 -1.68 -2.05
CA ILE A 49 -1.95 -2.88 -1.68
C ILE A 49 -1.31 -3.49 -0.43
N PHE A 50 -2.04 -3.40 0.69
CA PHE A 50 -1.65 -4.06 1.93
C PHE A 50 -2.15 -5.50 1.92
N VAL A 51 -1.27 -6.44 2.27
CA VAL A 51 -1.52 -7.89 2.24
C VAL A 51 -1.28 -8.45 3.63
N HIS A 52 -2.23 -9.20 4.17
CA HIS A 52 -2.02 -9.90 5.44
C HIS A 52 -0.93 -10.96 5.28
N LYS A 53 0.11 -10.90 6.10
CA LYS A 53 1.30 -11.76 6.00
C LYS A 53 0.95 -13.25 6.03
N ASP A 54 0.08 -13.64 6.97
CA ASP A 54 -0.25 -15.06 7.21
C ASP A 54 -1.51 -15.52 6.44
N ASN A 55 -2.20 -14.60 5.76
CA ASN A 55 -3.37 -14.92 4.94
C ASN A 55 -3.39 -14.01 3.70
N PRO A 56 -2.62 -14.34 2.65
CA PRO A 56 -2.45 -13.48 1.49
C PRO A 56 -3.72 -13.19 0.69
N ARG A 57 -4.82 -13.93 0.96
CA ARG A 57 -6.14 -13.63 0.37
C ARG A 57 -6.79 -12.39 0.98
N ARG A 58 -6.34 -11.93 2.15
CA ARG A 58 -6.81 -10.70 2.78
C ARG A 58 -5.95 -9.54 2.30
N THR A 59 -6.54 -8.70 1.48
CA THR A 59 -5.92 -7.48 0.96
C THR A 59 -6.79 -6.27 1.21
N VAL A 60 -6.17 -5.09 1.30
CA VAL A 60 -6.86 -3.80 1.32
C VAL A 60 -6.09 -2.82 0.44
N LEU A 61 -6.82 -2.11 -0.43
CA LEU A 61 -6.31 -1.08 -1.30
C LEU A 61 -6.45 0.28 -0.62
N ARG A 62 -5.42 1.12 -0.71
CA ARG A 62 -5.46 2.53 -0.32
C ARG A 62 -4.75 3.38 -1.38
N GLU A 63 -5.27 4.59 -1.59
CA GLU A 63 -4.74 5.65 -2.46
C GLU A 63 -3.96 6.68 -1.63
#